data_AF-A0AAU9XZJ2-F1
#
_entry.id   AF-A0AAU9XZJ2-F1
#
_cell.length_a   1.000
_cell.length_b   1.000
_cell.length_c   1.000
_cell.angle_alpha   90.00
_cell.angle_beta   90.00
_cell.angle_gamma   90.00
#
_symmetry.space_group_name_H-M   'P 1'
#
loop_
_entity.id
_entity.type
_entity.pdbx_description
1 polymer ?
#
loop_
_entity_poly.entity_id
_entity_poly.type
_entity_poly.pdbx_seq_one_letter_code
_entity_poly.pdbx_strand_id
1 'polypeptide(L)'
;MNYLFPKDASKYVTIVRNPVEQFESTFNYMQIGTVFGFGTDPSESLKAFLKNGIGFNMLRKSGSSVLARNPQMFDLGLDFKFYQDAKAIKEYVEFLEEEFDLVLVADYFDESVVLMKRLLCWELTMYFCKNKRTA
;
A
#
# COMPACT_ATOMS: atom_id res chain seq x y z
N MET A 1 -5.71 -1.09 16.95
CA MET A 1 -4.36 -0.49 17.17
C MET A 1 -4.42 0.62 18.23
N ASN A 2 -5.26 0.47 19.26
CA ASN A 2 -5.95 1.63 19.82
C ASN A 2 -5.46 2.03 21.24
N TYR A 3 -4.33 1.46 21.68
CA TYR A 3 -3.81 1.69 23.04
C TYR A 3 -3.02 3.00 23.17
N LEU A 4 -2.31 3.42 22.11
CA LEU A 4 -1.60 4.71 22.08
C LEU A 4 -2.54 5.87 21.78
N PHE A 5 -3.49 5.65 20.87
CA PHE A 5 -4.45 6.65 20.42
C PHE A 5 -5.87 6.10 20.59
N PRO A 6 -6.56 6.43 21.68
CA PRO A 6 -7.92 5.95 21.92
C PRO A 6 -8.89 6.34 20.79
N LYS A 7 -9.79 5.41 20.44
CA LYS A 7 -10.76 5.52 19.33
C LYS A 7 -11.85 6.58 19.54
N ASP A 8 -12.13 6.92 20.79
CA ASP A 8 -13.09 7.95 21.19
C ASP A 8 -12.52 9.37 21.02
N ALA A 9 -11.19 9.52 21.08
CA ALA A 9 -10.50 10.81 20.98
C ALA A 9 -9.73 11.00 19.67
N SER A 10 -9.52 9.94 18.89
CA SER A 10 -8.65 9.96 17.70
C SER A 10 -9.38 9.50 16.45
N LYS A 11 -8.99 10.06 15.29
CA LYS A 11 -9.46 9.62 13.98
C LYS A 11 -8.38 8.82 13.27
N TYR A 12 -8.74 7.64 12.80
CA TYR A 12 -7.86 6.74 12.07
C TYR A 12 -8.13 6.87 10.59
N VAL A 13 -7.10 7.28 9.84
CA VAL A 13 -7.20 7.43 8.40
C VAL A 13 -6.06 6.67 7.72
N THR A 14 -6.34 6.13 6.53
CA THR A 14 -5.33 5.52 5.67
C THR A 14 -5.62 5.87 4.21
N ILE A 15 -4.73 5.49 3.30
CA ILE A 15 -4.89 5.69 1.87
C ILE A 15 -4.54 4.42 1.11
N VAL A 16 -5.41 4.04 0.18
CA VAL A 16 -5.18 2.97 -0.79
C VAL A 16 -5.06 3.57 -2.18
N ARG A 17 -4.48 2.80 -3.10
CA ARG A 17 -4.31 3.13 -4.51
C ARG A 17 -4.59 1.90 -5.35
N ASN A 18 -4.88 2.08 -6.63
CA ASN A 18 -4.85 1.01 -7.62
C ASN A 18 -3.67 0.05 -7.37
N PRO A 19 -3.94 -1.25 -7.14
CA PRO A 19 -2.92 -2.20 -6.69
C PRO A 19 -1.84 -2.45 -7.76
N VAL A 20 -2.17 -2.31 -9.05
CA VAL A 20 -1.21 -2.49 -10.15
C VAL A 20 -0.22 -1.34 -10.16
N GLU A 21 -0.73 -0.10 -10.22
CA GLU A 21 0.15 1.08 -10.24
C GLU A 21 0.96 1.23 -8.95
N GLN A 22 0.38 0.86 -7.81
CA GLN A 22 1.08 0.83 -6.53
C GLN A 22 2.22 -0.20 -6.58
N PHE A 23 1.95 -1.41 -7.06
CA PHE A 23 2.96 -2.45 -7.17
C PHE A 23 4.11 -2.02 -8.09
N GLU A 24 3.82 -1.50 -9.28
CA GLU A 24 4.84 -1.00 -10.21
C GLU A 24 5.69 0.12 -9.58
N SER A 25 5.03 1.07 -8.91
CA SER A 25 5.74 2.16 -8.23
C SER A 25 6.64 1.64 -7.12
N THR A 26 6.15 0.74 -6.26
CA THR A 26 6.94 0.15 -5.18
C THR A 26 8.08 -0.72 -5.72
N PHE A 27 7.82 -1.52 -6.75
CA PHE A 27 8.81 -2.38 -7.38
C PHE A 27 10.03 -1.57 -7.86
N ASN A 28 9.76 -0.47 -8.55
CA ASN A 28 10.78 0.43 -9.08
C ASN A 28 11.48 1.22 -7.98
N TYR A 29 10.71 1.84 -7.08
CA TYR A 29 11.25 2.68 -6.01
C TYR A 29 12.15 1.89 -5.04
N MET A 30 11.72 0.68 -4.66
CA MET A 30 12.46 -0.19 -3.74
C MET A 30 13.52 -1.06 -4.44
N GLN A 31 13.70 -0.90 -5.76
CA GLN A 31 14.64 -1.66 -6.58
C GLN A 31 14.50 -3.17 -6.41
N ILE A 32 13.26 -3.66 -6.40
CA ILE A 32 12.93 -5.07 -6.15
C ILE A 32 13.60 -5.98 -7.20
N GLY A 33 13.68 -5.53 -8.45
CA GLY A 33 14.43 -6.20 -9.52
C GLY A 33 15.88 -6.51 -9.11
N THR A 34 16.60 -5.49 -8.65
CA THR A 34 17.99 -5.63 -8.15
C THR A 34 18.07 -6.56 -6.95
N VAL A 35 17.16 -6.41 -5.98
CA VAL A 35 17.14 -7.22 -4.73
C VAL A 35 17.04 -8.72 -5.04
N PHE A 36 16.28 -9.10 -6.06
CA PHE A 36 16.10 -10.49 -6.46
C PHE A 36 16.95 -10.95 -7.65
N GLY A 37 17.81 -10.08 -8.19
CA GLY A 37 18.74 -10.43 -9.26
C GLY A 37 18.10 -10.47 -10.65
N PHE A 38 17.01 -9.74 -10.87
CA PHE A 38 16.35 -9.60 -12.19
C PHE A 38 16.95 -8.48 -13.05
N GLY A 39 17.99 -7.80 -12.57
CA GLY A 39 18.65 -6.68 -13.25
C GLY A 39 18.24 -5.33 -12.69
N THR A 40 18.85 -4.27 -13.25
CA THR A 40 18.68 -2.87 -12.80
C THR A 40 17.77 -2.05 -13.70
N ASP A 41 17.47 -2.53 -14.90
CA ASP A 41 16.50 -1.87 -15.78
C ASP A 41 15.07 -2.07 -15.23
N PRO A 42 14.30 -0.99 -14.97
CA PRO A 42 12.97 -1.09 -14.36
C PRO A 42 11.98 -1.94 -15.16
N SER A 43 11.93 -1.77 -16.48
CA SER A 43 10.92 -2.45 -17.32
C SER A 43 11.27 -3.92 -17.51
N GLU A 44 12.53 -4.22 -17.83
CA GLU A 44 12.98 -5.59 -18.07
C GLU A 44 13.02 -6.41 -16.78
N SER A 45 13.45 -5.81 -15.66
CA SER A 45 13.44 -6.50 -14.37
C SER A 45 12.03 -6.80 -13.86
N LEU A 46 11.06 -5.89 -14.08
CA LEU A 46 9.65 -6.14 -13.75
C LEU A 46 9.07 -7.28 -14.61
N LYS A 47 9.31 -7.28 -15.93
CA LYS A 47 8.88 -8.37 -16.82
C LYS A 47 9.47 -9.71 -16.38
N ALA A 48 10.77 -9.74 -16.09
CA ALA A 48 11.45 -10.95 -15.63
C ALA A 48 10.91 -11.42 -14.27
N PHE A 49 10.62 -10.50 -13.36
CA PHE A 49 9.99 -10.80 -12.08
C PHE A 49 8.60 -11.40 -12.26
N LEU A 50 7.73 -10.80 -13.09
CA LEU A 50 6.37 -11.29 -13.32
C LEU A 50 6.36 -12.66 -14.01
N LYS A 51 7.35 -12.94 -14.87
CA LYS A 51 7.50 -14.22 -15.55
C LYS A 51 7.98 -15.35 -14.63
N ASN A 52 8.98 -15.08 -13.79
CA ASN A 52 9.66 -16.11 -13.01
C ASN A 52 9.17 -16.20 -11.57
N GLY A 53 8.68 -15.10 -11.02
CA GLY A 53 8.25 -14.98 -9.63
C GLY A 53 9.38 -15.15 -8.61
N ILE A 54 9.00 -15.14 -7.33
CA ILE A 54 9.88 -15.44 -6.18
C ILE A 54 9.15 -16.36 -5.19
N GLY A 55 9.88 -17.20 -4.48
CA GLY A 55 9.32 -18.00 -3.37
C GLY A 55 8.94 -17.15 -2.15
N PHE A 56 7.96 -17.58 -1.35
CA PHE A 56 7.56 -16.89 -0.11
C PHE A 56 8.67 -16.82 0.94
N ASN A 57 9.57 -17.82 0.96
CA ASN A 57 10.77 -17.81 1.79
C ASN A 57 11.71 -16.63 1.49
N MET A 58 11.66 -16.10 0.26
CA MET A 58 12.51 -14.99 -0.18
C MET A 58 12.03 -13.62 0.32
N LEU A 59 10.81 -13.53 0.89
CA LEU A 59 10.28 -12.27 1.44
C LEU A 59 11.04 -11.78 2.68
N ARG A 60 11.87 -12.64 3.28
CA ARG A 60 12.78 -12.30 4.39
C ARG A 60 14.21 -11.97 3.95
N LYS A 61 14.51 -11.98 2.65
CA LYS A 61 15.88 -11.81 2.12
C LYS A 61 16.47 -10.43 2.46
N SER A 62 15.65 -9.39 2.44
CA SER A 62 16.04 -8.01 2.76
C SER A 62 14.85 -7.24 3.33
N GLY A 63 15.09 -6.04 3.86
CA GLY A 63 14.02 -5.20 4.42
C GLY A 63 12.92 -4.84 3.41
N SER A 64 13.24 -4.68 2.13
CA SER A 64 12.27 -4.38 1.08
C SER A 64 11.62 -5.61 0.46
N SER A 65 12.13 -6.81 0.75
CA SER A 65 11.64 -8.05 0.13
C SER A 65 10.18 -8.36 0.46
N VAL A 66 9.67 -7.91 1.60
CA VAL A 66 8.27 -8.10 2.01
C VAL A 66 7.28 -7.36 1.08
N LEU A 67 7.73 -6.26 0.46
CA LEU A 67 6.92 -5.44 -0.45
C LEU A 67 6.75 -6.08 -1.83
N ALA A 68 7.47 -7.15 -2.14
CA ALA A 68 7.50 -7.77 -3.47
C ALA A 68 6.25 -8.58 -3.83
N ARG A 69 5.26 -8.68 -2.93
CA ARG A 69 3.99 -9.38 -3.18
C ARG A 69 2.79 -8.44 -3.07
N ASN A 70 2.57 -7.89 -1.89
CA ASN A 70 1.43 -7.01 -1.63
C ASN A 70 1.86 -5.85 -0.72
N PRO A 71 2.45 -4.78 -1.30
CA PRO A 71 2.99 -3.68 -0.51
C PRO A 71 1.90 -2.94 0.27
N GLN A 72 0.71 -2.76 -0.31
CA GLN A 72 -0.40 -2.07 0.36
C GLN A 72 -0.89 -2.85 1.59
N MET A 73 -1.00 -4.17 1.47
CA MET A 73 -1.41 -5.01 2.60
C MET A 73 -0.32 -5.12 3.68
N PHE A 74 0.95 -5.02 3.29
CA PHE A 74 2.06 -4.89 4.25
C PHE A 74 1.96 -3.58 5.04
N ASP A 75 1.72 -2.45 4.37
CA ASP A 75 1.55 -1.14 5.02
C ASP A 75 0.35 -1.15 5.99
N LEU A 76 -0.69 -1.92 5.69
CA LEU A 76 -1.87 -2.10 6.54
C LEU A 76 -1.70 -3.14 7.66
N GLY A 77 -0.56 -3.84 7.71
CA GLY A 77 -0.15 -4.65 8.86
C GLY A 77 -0.46 -6.15 8.79
N LEU A 78 -0.95 -6.69 7.67
CA LEU A 78 -1.13 -8.14 7.53
C LEU A 78 0.21 -8.82 7.19
N ASP A 79 0.59 -9.78 8.04
CA ASP A 79 1.80 -10.60 7.85
C ASP A 79 1.71 -11.41 6.55
N PHE A 80 2.80 -11.40 5.77
CA PHE A 80 2.89 -12.08 4.48
C PHE A 80 2.60 -13.59 4.54
N LYS A 81 2.72 -14.23 5.71
CA LYS A 81 2.38 -15.65 5.89
C LYS A 81 0.90 -15.95 5.60
N PHE A 82 0.03 -14.93 5.71
CA PHE A 82 -1.40 -15.06 5.45
C PHE A 82 -1.81 -14.72 4.02
N TYR A 83 -0.88 -14.30 3.14
CA TYR A 83 -1.21 -13.87 1.78
C TYR A 83 -1.73 -14.98 0.85
N GLN A 84 -1.69 -16.24 1.29
CA GLN A 84 -2.27 -17.38 0.57
C GLN A 84 -3.50 -17.96 1.28
N ASP A 85 -3.91 -17.36 2.39
CA ASP A 85 -5.11 -17.75 3.12
C ASP A 85 -6.24 -16.77 2.81
N ALA A 86 -7.11 -17.16 1.88
CA ALA A 86 -8.23 -16.31 1.45
C ALA A 86 -9.20 -15.96 2.59
N LYS A 87 -9.35 -16.84 3.58
CA LYS A 87 -10.21 -16.59 4.74
C LYS A 87 -9.56 -15.54 5.64
N ALA A 88 -8.29 -15.71 5.99
CA ALA A 88 -7.56 -14.74 6.80
C ALA A 88 -7.50 -13.35 6.12
N ILE A 89 -7.31 -13.31 4.80
CA ILE A 89 -7.34 -12.04 4.04
C ILE A 89 -8.72 -11.38 4.18
N LYS A 90 -9.81 -12.13 3.97
CA LYS A 90 -11.16 -11.59 4.07
C LYS A 90 -11.46 -11.06 5.48
N GLU A 91 -11.17 -11.85 6.51
CA GLU A 91 -11.37 -11.45 7.91
C GLU A 91 -10.53 -10.22 8.27
N TYR A 92 -9.32 -10.10 7.71
CA TYR A 92 -8.48 -8.91 7.93
C TYR A 92 -9.03 -7.67 7.23
N VAL A 93 -9.60 -7.81 6.03
CA VAL A 93 -10.25 -6.70 5.34
C VAL A 93 -11.46 -6.21 6.13
N GLU A 94 -12.30 -7.11 6.64
CA GLU A 94 -13.43 -6.77 7.52
C GLU A 94 -12.95 -6.04 8.79
N PHE A 95 -11.85 -6.51 9.40
CA PHE A 95 -11.22 -5.80 10.52
C PHE A 95 -10.75 -4.39 10.15
N LEU A 96 -10.13 -4.20 8.97
CA LEU A 96 -9.67 -2.88 8.52
C LEU A 96 -10.85 -1.91 8.28
N GLU A 97 -12.00 -2.41 7.79
CA GLU A 97 -13.22 -1.62 7.63
C GLU A 97 -13.74 -1.05 8.96
N GLU A 98 -13.59 -1.79 10.06
CA GLU A 98 -13.94 -1.32 11.41
C GLU A 98 -12.85 -0.42 12.03
N GLU A 99 -11.59 -0.61 11.65
CA GLU A 99 -10.46 0.09 12.24
C GLU A 99 -10.17 1.48 11.64
N PHE A 100 -10.64 1.83 10.43
CA PHE A 100 -10.42 3.16 9.87
C PHE A 100 -11.71 3.98 9.81
N ASP A 101 -11.68 5.21 10.34
CA ASP A 101 -12.77 6.18 10.19
C ASP A 101 -12.92 6.65 8.74
N LEU A 102 -11.82 6.66 7.97
CA LEU A 102 -11.81 6.99 6.55
C LEU A 102 -10.63 6.32 5.83
N VAL A 103 -10.94 5.65 4.73
CA VAL A 103 -9.96 5.13 3.77
C VAL A 103 -9.99 6.03 2.52
N LEU A 104 -8.91 6.78 2.30
CA LEU A 104 -8.74 7.60 1.11
C LEU A 104 -8.39 6.72 -0.09
N VAL A 105 -8.77 7.14 -1.30
CA VAL A 105 -8.35 6.49 -2.55
C VAL A 105 -7.47 7.47 -3.32
N ALA A 106 -6.21 7.11 -3.54
CA ALA A 106 -5.23 7.98 -4.16
C ALA A 106 -5.60 8.33 -5.62
N ASP A 107 -6.31 7.44 -6.32
CA ASP A 107 -6.82 7.68 -7.67
C ASP A 107 -7.96 8.73 -7.69
N TYR A 108 -8.60 8.97 -6.53
CA TYR A 108 -9.63 9.99 -6.28
C TYR A 108 -9.21 10.90 -5.13
N PHE A 109 -7.95 11.35 -5.18
CA PHE A 109 -7.34 12.05 -4.05
C PHE A 109 -8.06 13.34 -3.70
N ASP A 110 -8.49 14.13 -4.71
CA ASP A 110 -9.16 15.41 -4.49
C ASP A 110 -10.50 15.20 -3.75
N GLU A 111 -11.29 14.21 -4.15
CA GLU A 111 -12.54 13.84 -3.47
C GLU A 111 -12.27 13.27 -2.07
N SER A 112 -11.26 12.42 -1.95
CA SER A 112 -10.86 11.82 -0.68
C SER A 112 -10.42 12.88 0.35
N VAL A 113 -9.71 13.93 -0.09
CA VAL A 113 -9.31 15.05 0.75
C VAL A 113 -10.51 15.90 1.18
N VAL A 114 -11.54 16.04 0.33
CA VAL A 114 -12.80 16.69 0.74
C VAL A 114 -13.49 15.92 1.86
N LEU A 115 -13.49 14.59 1.81
CA LEU A 115 -14.02 13.75 2.91
C LEU A 115 -13.16 13.88 4.17
N MET A 116 -11.84 13.84 4.05
CA MET A 116 -10.91 14.01 5.17
C MET A 116 -11.06 15.38 5.84
N LYS A 117 -11.24 16.44 5.05
CA LYS A 117 -11.54 17.78 5.55
C LYS A 117 -12.78 17.77 6.46
N ARG A 118 -13.87 17.15 6.00
CA ARG A 118 -15.13 17.07 6.75
C ARG A 118 -14.95 16.25 8.04
N LEU A 119 -14.22 15.14 7.97
CA LEU A 119 -13.93 14.28 9.12
C LEU A 119 -13.13 15.03 10.20
N LEU A 120 -12.14 15.83 9.81
CA LEU A 120 -11.22 16.52 10.72
C LEU A 120 -11.62 17.97 11.04
N CYS A 121 -12.77 18.43 10.52
CA CYS A 121 -13.22 19.82 10.64
C CYS A 121 -12.18 20.85 10.19
N TRP A 122 -11.40 20.52 9.14
CA TRP A 122 -10.35 21.39 8.63
C TRP A 122 -10.86 22.44 7.65
N GLU A 123 -10.12 23.52 7.50
CA GLU A 123 -10.24 24.45 6.37
C GLU A 123 -9.09 24.18 5.39
N LEU A 124 -9.42 23.91 4.12
CA LEU A 124 -8.41 23.67 3.08
C LEU A 124 -7.93 25.01 2.54
N THR A 125 -6.71 25.40 2.89
CA THR A 125 -6.12 26.69 2.47
C THR A 125 -5.27 26.59 1.21
N MET A 126 -4.64 25.44 0.92
CA MET A 126 -4.04 25.07 -0.38
C MET A 126 -3.47 23.65 -0.30
N TYR A 127 -3.73 22.81 -1.31
CA TYR A 127 -2.97 21.57 -1.52
C TYR A 127 -2.60 21.43 -3.01
N PHE A 128 -1.38 21.01 -3.29
CA PHE A 128 -0.84 20.90 -4.65
C PHE A 128 -1.00 19.47 -5.17
N CYS A 129 -1.68 19.29 -6.29
CA CYS A 129 -1.66 18.04 -7.02
C CYS A 129 -0.29 17.88 -7.71
N LYS A 130 0.60 17.06 -7.15
CA LYS A 130 1.88 16.68 -7.76
C LYS A 130 1.84 15.20 -8.15
N ASN A 131 1.37 14.92 -9.36
CA ASN A 131 1.83 13.82 -10.22
C ASN A 131 0.91 13.68 -11.43
N LYS A 132 1.21 14.38 -12.53
CA LYS A 132 0.84 13.90 -13.86
C LYS A 132 2.04 13.16 -14.41
N ARG A 133 2.09 11.83 -14.25
CA ARG A 133 3.01 11.04 -15.08
C ARG A 133 2.40 11.07 -16.48
N THR A 134 3.00 11.82 -17.39
CA THR A 134 2.66 11.77 -18.81
C THR A 134 2.91 10.34 -19.27
N ALA A 135 1.88 9.71 -19.83
CA ALA A 135 1.97 8.40 -20.48
C ALA A 135 2.93 8.44 -21.67
#